data_AF-Q7N9Z1-F1
#
_entry.id   AF-Q7N9Z1-F1
#
_cell.length_a   1.000
_cell.length_b   1.000
_cell.length_c   1.000
_cell.angle_alpha   90.00
_cell.angle_beta   90.00
_cell.angle_gamma   90.00
#
_symmetry.space_group_name_H-M   'P 1'
#
loop_
_entity.id
_entity.type
_entity.pdbx_description
1 polymer ?
#
loop_
_entity_poly.entity_id
_entity_poly.type
_entity_poly.pdbx_seq_one_letter_code
_entity_poly.pdbx_strand_id
1 'polypeptide(L)'
;MGESTIMQEKFEIRGATLAESEFMIYETSNNISVHALSALLDGHLAACRVRNFLPSEQSRKIIENFWRSSARTPRYGEGIEGVEGYFIGASHIEKDTRQYIEEAENFRSAINEVFQDTINPIDRFIDQIVHFSSNNLRVMRPAMYHGVAAGNVKIVYWNNFGEFLLLPHDDLAQLSDPRQSDFEIQQINRVMAVNFYADVPQNGGQLKVWNIQPDDQSRSALGLTYSGFPYPSELLEDHASMVINIEAGDLVLLNGNLVHAVLNGNTISAPERRLLVTCFMGLQQNGDLIWWT
;
A
#
# COMPACT_ATOMS: atom_id res chain seq x y z
N MET A 1 -26.87 -43.20 23.92
CA MET A 1 -26.32 -42.60 22.70
C MET A 1 -26.19 -41.12 22.99
N GLY A 2 -25.01 -40.69 23.42
CA GLY A 2 -24.72 -39.28 23.69
C GLY A 2 -24.04 -38.70 22.47
N GLU A 3 -24.69 -37.75 21.81
CA GLU A 3 -24.07 -36.93 20.78
C GLU A 3 -23.05 -36.01 21.45
N SER A 4 -21.76 -36.26 21.22
CA SER A 4 -20.72 -35.28 21.56
C SER A 4 -20.69 -34.23 20.47
N THR A 5 -21.38 -33.10 20.69
CA THR A 5 -21.16 -31.88 19.92
C THR A 5 -19.79 -31.33 20.34
N ILE A 6 -18.74 -31.74 19.62
CA ILE A 6 -17.46 -31.02 19.66
C ILE A 6 -17.71 -29.76 18.86
N MET A 7 -18.01 -28.65 19.54
CA MET A 7 -17.86 -27.32 18.95
C MET A 7 -16.39 -27.18 18.59
N GLN A 8 -16.05 -27.27 17.30
CA GLN A 8 -14.79 -26.73 16.81
C GLN A 8 -14.80 -25.24 17.14
N GLU A 9 -13.90 -24.78 18.00
CA GLU A 9 -13.67 -23.35 18.18
C GLU A 9 -13.33 -22.77 16.79
N LYS A 10 -14.17 -21.83 16.32
CA LYS A 10 -13.89 -21.09 15.08
C LYS A 10 -12.60 -20.32 15.32
N PHE A 11 -11.60 -20.56 14.47
CA PHE A 11 -10.35 -19.79 14.52
C PHE A 11 -10.66 -18.30 14.34
N GLU A 12 -10.02 -17.44 15.13
CA GLU A 12 -10.22 -15.99 15.13
C GLU A 12 -8.86 -15.30 14.97
N ILE A 13 -8.82 -14.23 14.16
CA ILE A 13 -7.62 -13.42 13.98
C ILE A 13 -7.45 -12.54 15.23
N ARG A 14 -6.30 -12.70 15.90
CA ARG A 14 -5.95 -11.91 17.09
C ARG A 14 -4.89 -10.88 16.76
N GLY A 15 -4.79 -9.88 17.61
CA GLY A 15 -3.77 -8.85 17.50
C GLY A 15 -4.20 -7.54 18.13
N ALA A 16 -3.55 -6.45 17.71
CA ALA A 16 -3.84 -5.13 18.22
C ALA A 16 -4.99 -4.48 17.43
N THR A 17 -5.79 -3.66 18.10
CA THR A 17 -6.80 -2.81 17.48
C THR A 17 -6.53 -1.36 17.87
N LEU A 18 -6.94 -0.43 17.03
CA LEU A 18 -6.92 0.99 17.34
C LEU A 18 -8.12 1.34 18.21
N ALA A 19 -7.97 2.35 19.08
CA ALA A 19 -9.11 2.92 19.78
C ALA A 19 -10.09 3.53 18.77
N GLU A 20 -11.36 3.68 19.14
CA GLU A 20 -12.39 4.25 18.25
C GLU A 20 -12.01 5.67 17.74
N SER A 21 -11.33 6.46 18.58
CA SER A 21 -10.82 7.79 18.22
C SER A 21 -9.63 7.77 17.25
N GLU A 22 -9.00 6.62 17.06
CA GLU A 22 -7.82 6.41 16.22
C GLU A 22 -8.16 5.63 14.94
N PHE A 23 -9.20 4.78 15.00
CA PHE A 23 -9.78 4.07 13.86
C PHE A 23 -10.71 4.99 13.05
N MET A 24 -10.11 6.03 12.47
CA MET A 24 -10.81 7.03 11.67
C MET A 24 -10.00 7.41 10.42
N ILE A 25 -10.68 8.09 9.50
CA ILE A 25 -10.06 8.74 8.33
C ILE A 25 -9.86 10.21 8.67
N TYR A 26 -8.62 10.67 8.75
CA TYR A 26 -8.31 12.09 8.85
C TYR A 26 -8.32 12.71 7.45
N GLU A 27 -9.14 13.73 7.21
CA GLU A 27 -9.25 14.37 5.89
C GLU A 27 -8.59 15.75 5.85
N THR A 28 -7.85 16.02 4.78
CA THR A 28 -7.28 17.32 4.43
C THR A 28 -7.46 17.59 2.94
N SER A 29 -7.08 18.78 2.47
CA SER A 29 -7.14 19.15 1.05
C SER A 29 -5.82 19.76 0.59
N ASN A 30 -5.33 19.33 -0.57
CA ASN A 30 -4.13 19.77 -1.29
C ASN A 30 -2.78 19.54 -0.59
N ASN A 31 -2.74 19.57 0.74
CA ASN A 31 -1.52 19.49 1.55
C ASN A 31 -1.68 18.47 2.68
N ILE A 32 -0.56 17.84 3.03
CA ILE A 32 -0.51 16.88 4.13
C ILE A 32 -0.66 17.56 5.50
N SER A 33 -1.12 16.79 6.49
CA SER A 33 -1.08 17.17 7.90
C SER A 33 0.07 16.44 8.59
N VAL A 34 1.02 17.20 9.14
CA VAL A 34 2.14 16.64 9.93
C VAL A 34 1.65 15.86 11.14
N HIS A 35 0.57 16.33 11.76
CA HIS A 35 -0.08 15.64 12.88
C HIS A 35 -0.61 14.27 12.44
N ALA A 36 -1.31 14.21 11.31
CA ALA A 36 -1.83 12.96 10.78
C ALA A 36 -0.71 12.01 10.34
N LEU A 37 0.37 12.54 9.74
CA LEU A 37 1.56 11.79 9.39
C LEU A 37 2.23 11.16 10.63
N SER A 38 2.46 11.94 11.68
CA SER A 38 3.02 11.42 12.93
C SER A 38 2.11 10.35 13.53
N ALA A 39 0.81 10.63 13.63
CA ALA A 39 -0.16 9.66 14.16
C ALA A 39 -0.17 8.35 13.36
N LEU A 40 -0.03 8.39 12.04
CA LEU A 40 0.10 7.18 11.20
C LEU A 40 1.39 6.42 11.49
N LEU A 41 2.53 7.12 11.50
CA LEU A 41 3.84 6.50 11.73
C LEU A 41 3.98 5.91 13.15
N ASP A 42 3.32 6.52 14.13
CA ASP A 42 3.29 6.05 15.52
C ASP A 42 2.24 4.92 15.73
N GLY A 43 1.33 4.73 14.76
CA GLY A 43 0.29 3.70 14.80
C GLY A 43 -0.97 4.10 15.58
N HIS A 44 -1.26 5.40 15.65
CA HIS A 44 -2.42 6.02 16.33
C HIS A 44 -3.45 6.60 15.35
N LEU A 45 -3.36 6.26 14.06
CA LEU A 45 -4.34 6.65 13.05
C LEU A 45 -4.47 5.53 12.00
N ALA A 46 -5.69 5.23 11.57
CA ALA A 46 -5.92 4.22 10.54
C ALA A 46 -5.59 4.74 9.13
N ALA A 47 -6.07 5.93 8.78
CA ALA A 47 -5.80 6.53 7.47
C ALA A 47 -5.84 8.06 7.47
N CYS A 48 -5.12 8.67 6.54
CA CYS A 48 -5.24 10.07 6.18
C CYS A 48 -5.51 10.21 4.67
N ARG A 49 -6.57 10.91 4.29
CA ARG A 49 -6.89 11.24 2.90
C ARG A 49 -6.63 12.72 2.64
N VAL A 50 -5.77 13.01 1.67
CA VAL A 50 -5.51 14.36 1.18
C VAL A 50 -6.24 14.53 -0.15
N ARG A 51 -7.36 15.25 -0.10
CA ARG A 51 -8.22 15.48 -1.25
C ARG A 51 -7.56 16.42 -2.25
N ASN A 52 -7.75 16.16 -3.54
CA ASN A 52 -7.19 16.99 -4.60
C ASN A 52 -5.69 17.23 -4.41
N PHE A 53 -4.96 16.18 -4.02
CA PHE A 53 -3.51 16.28 -3.86
C PHE A 53 -2.90 16.78 -5.17
N LEU A 54 -3.18 16.12 -6.30
CA LEU A 54 -2.86 16.68 -7.61
C LEU A 54 -4.12 17.06 -8.39
N PRO A 55 -4.08 18.12 -9.20
CA PRO A 55 -5.18 18.47 -10.09
C PRO A 55 -5.30 17.44 -11.23
N SER A 56 -6.51 17.32 -11.78
CA SER A 56 -6.85 16.33 -12.81
C SER A 56 -5.97 16.37 -14.06
N GLU A 57 -5.43 17.55 -14.44
CA GLU A 57 -4.50 17.68 -15.56
C GLU A 57 -3.23 16.85 -15.35
N GLN A 58 -2.68 16.85 -14.13
CA GLN A 58 -1.46 16.11 -13.80
C GLN A 58 -1.74 14.61 -13.79
N SER A 59 -2.89 14.20 -13.20
CA SER A 59 -3.35 12.81 -13.23
C SER A 59 -3.50 12.28 -14.66
N ARG A 60 -4.11 13.07 -15.56
CA ARG A 60 -4.25 12.71 -16.98
C ARG A 60 -2.91 12.48 -17.66
N LYS A 61 -1.92 13.34 -17.42
CA LYS A 61 -0.57 13.16 -17.98
C LYS A 61 0.12 11.90 -17.45
N ILE A 62 -0.03 11.59 -16.16
CA ILE A 62 0.49 10.34 -15.56
C ILE A 62 -0.12 9.12 -16.27
N ILE A 63 -1.45 9.12 -16.47
CA ILE A 63 -2.16 8.05 -17.19
C ILE A 63 -1.65 7.92 -18.63
N GLU A 64 -1.54 9.02 -19.37
CA GLU A 64 -1.07 9.03 -20.75
C GLU A 64 0.36 8.51 -20.87
N ASN A 65 1.27 8.99 -20.02
CA ASN A 65 2.66 8.55 -20.04
C ASN A 65 2.78 7.07 -19.63
N PHE A 66 2.01 6.61 -18.63
CA PHE A 66 1.94 5.21 -18.24
C PHE A 66 1.57 4.32 -19.43
N TRP A 67 0.52 4.68 -20.19
CA TRP A 67 0.06 3.93 -21.37
C TRP A 67 0.92 4.10 -22.64
N ARG A 68 1.81 5.10 -22.66
CA ARG A 68 2.82 5.26 -23.72
C ARG A 68 4.08 4.42 -23.48
N SER A 69 4.46 4.20 -22.22
CA SER A 69 5.72 3.53 -21.87
C SER A 69 5.83 2.09 -22.38
N SER A 70 6.89 1.72 -23.09
CA SER A 70 7.10 0.31 -23.48
C SER A 70 7.52 -0.58 -22.30
N ALA A 71 7.85 0.00 -21.15
CA ALA A 71 8.31 -0.72 -19.96
C ALA A 71 7.17 -1.27 -19.09
N ARG A 72 5.90 -1.12 -19.48
CA ARG A 72 4.78 -1.74 -18.76
C ARG A 72 4.95 -3.26 -18.74
N THR A 73 4.98 -3.82 -17.54
CA THR A 73 5.03 -5.27 -17.32
C THR A 73 3.64 -5.77 -16.96
N PRO A 74 3.13 -6.82 -17.64
CA PRO A 74 1.87 -7.44 -17.25
C PRO A 74 2.05 -8.19 -15.92
N ARG A 75 1.05 -8.09 -15.07
CA ARG A 75 0.87 -8.96 -13.92
C ARG A 75 -0.14 -10.02 -14.32
N TYR A 76 0.30 -11.27 -14.38
CA TYR A 76 -0.57 -12.39 -14.77
C TYR A 76 -1.42 -12.86 -13.59
N GLY A 77 -2.67 -13.21 -13.85
CA GLY A 77 -3.63 -13.63 -12.83
C GLY A 77 -5.04 -13.81 -13.39
N GLU A 78 -6.05 -13.67 -12.55
CA GLU A 78 -7.47 -13.90 -12.89
C GLU A 78 -8.12 -12.74 -13.69
N GLY A 79 -7.33 -11.78 -14.17
CA GLY A 79 -7.84 -10.64 -14.93
C GLY A 79 -8.15 -10.93 -16.41
N ILE A 80 -8.44 -9.85 -17.16
CA ILE A 80 -8.78 -9.94 -18.58
C ILE A 80 -7.66 -10.64 -19.35
N GLU A 81 -8.02 -11.68 -20.10
CA GLU A 81 -7.07 -12.45 -20.94
C GLU A 81 -5.88 -13.01 -20.14
N GLY A 82 -6.06 -13.26 -18.83
CA GLY A 82 -5.02 -13.77 -17.94
C GLY A 82 -4.09 -12.70 -17.37
N VAL A 83 -4.40 -11.41 -17.57
CA VAL A 83 -3.65 -10.26 -17.06
C VAL A 83 -4.50 -9.50 -16.05
N GLU A 84 -4.12 -9.57 -14.77
CA GLU A 84 -4.79 -8.90 -13.64
C GLU A 84 -4.37 -7.44 -13.43
N GLY A 85 -3.30 -7.02 -14.11
CA GLY A 85 -2.88 -5.64 -14.13
C GLY A 85 -1.64 -5.38 -14.95
N TYR A 86 -1.21 -4.12 -14.96
CA TYR A 86 0.07 -3.71 -15.51
C TYR A 86 0.82 -2.90 -14.45
N PHE A 87 2.14 -2.94 -14.47
CA PHE A 87 2.94 -2.11 -13.60
C PHE A 87 4.19 -1.56 -14.28
N ILE A 88 4.73 -0.48 -13.70
CA ILE A 88 6.08 0.03 -13.96
C ILE A 88 6.71 0.27 -12.59
N GLY A 89 7.91 -0.27 -12.37
CA GLY A 89 8.59 -0.26 -11.08
C GLY A 89 8.66 -1.65 -10.45
N ALA A 90 9.57 -1.82 -9.50
CA ALA A 90 9.79 -3.09 -8.81
C ALA A 90 8.99 -3.16 -7.49
N SER A 91 8.79 -4.37 -6.99
CA SER A 91 8.37 -4.61 -5.61
C SER A 91 9.26 -5.63 -4.95
N HIS A 92 9.59 -5.42 -3.68
CA HIS A 92 10.48 -6.29 -2.91
C HIS A 92 9.87 -7.67 -2.62
N ILE A 93 8.53 -7.76 -2.66
CA ILE A 93 7.78 -8.98 -2.34
C ILE A 93 8.24 -10.15 -3.24
N GLU A 94 8.35 -11.33 -2.63
CA GLU A 94 8.72 -12.60 -3.27
C GLU A 94 10.15 -12.67 -3.87
N LYS A 95 11.03 -11.73 -3.54
CA LYS A 95 12.40 -11.64 -4.07
C LYS A 95 13.46 -11.62 -2.98
N ASP A 96 14.67 -12.04 -3.31
CA ASP A 96 15.83 -11.65 -2.49
C ASP A 96 16.14 -10.14 -2.68
N THR A 97 16.90 -9.57 -1.76
CA THR A 97 17.20 -8.12 -1.76
C THR A 97 17.90 -7.68 -3.04
N ARG A 98 18.87 -8.46 -3.53
CA ARG A 98 19.62 -8.10 -4.73
C ARG A 98 18.70 -8.06 -5.95
N GLN A 99 17.87 -9.08 -6.14
CA GLN A 99 16.91 -9.16 -7.24
C GLN A 99 16.00 -7.93 -7.26
N TYR A 100 15.44 -7.56 -6.10
CA TYR A 100 14.61 -6.38 -5.98
C TYR A 100 15.35 -5.09 -6.38
N ILE A 101 16.56 -4.88 -5.86
CA ILE A 101 17.33 -3.66 -6.09
C ILE A 101 17.75 -3.53 -7.55
N GLU A 102 18.19 -4.63 -8.17
CA GLU A 102 18.51 -4.66 -9.61
C GLU A 102 17.28 -4.36 -10.47
N GLU A 103 16.12 -4.92 -10.13
CA GLU A 103 14.86 -4.64 -10.84
C GLU A 103 14.43 -3.18 -10.66
N ALA A 104 14.55 -2.63 -9.45
CA ALA A 104 14.23 -1.23 -9.17
C ALA A 104 15.11 -0.28 -9.98
N GLU A 105 16.41 -0.57 -10.11
CA GLU A 105 17.33 0.20 -10.94
C GLU A 105 16.94 0.12 -12.42
N ASN A 106 16.58 -1.07 -12.92
CA ASN A 106 16.17 -1.27 -14.31
C ASN A 106 14.93 -0.44 -14.69
N PHE A 107 13.99 -0.23 -13.75
CA PHE A 107 12.80 0.59 -14.00
C PHE A 107 13.03 2.09 -13.86
N ARG A 108 14.17 2.56 -13.34
CA ARG A 108 14.37 3.97 -12.95
C ARG A 108 14.16 4.95 -14.11
N SER A 109 14.64 4.63 -15.31
CA SER A 109 14.40 5.48 -16.51
C SER A 109 12.92 5.52 -16.88
N ALA A 110 12.25 4.37 -16.88
CA ALA A 110 10.83 4.28 -17.23
C ALA A 110 9.94 5.02 -16.22
N ILE A 111 10.27 4.97 -14.93
CA ILE A 111 9.63 5.76 -13.89
C ILE A 111 9.76 7.26 -14.18
N ASN A 112 10.98 7.74 -14.48
CA ASN A 112 11.21 9.14 -14.82
C ASN A 112 10.41 9.57 -16.06
N GLU A 113 10.30 8.71 -17.07
CA GLU A 113 9.50 8.97 -18.27
C GLU A 113 7.99 9.06 -17.98
N VAL A 114 7.47 8.30 -17.01
CA VAL A 114 6.05 8.44 -16.60
C VAL A 114 5.78 9.82 -16.03
N PHE A 115 6.74 10.39 -15.30
CA PHE A 115 6.59 11.71 -14.69
C PHE A 115 7.12 12.86 -15.56
N GLN A 116 7.52 12.60 -16.80
CA GLN A 116 7.94 13.65 -17.71
C GLN A 116 6.78 14.63 -17.98
N ASP A 117 7.06 15.93 -17.84
CA ASP A 117 6.11 17.04 -18.02
C ASP A 117 4.87 17.00 -17.11
N THR A 118 4.95 16.25 -16.01
CA THR A 118 3.94 16.16 -14.94
C THR A 118 4.64 16.10 -13.56
N ILE A 119 3.86 16.07 -12.49
CA ILE A 119 4.39 15.99 -11.11
C ILE A 119 4.43 14.53 -10.67
N ASN A 120 5.57 14.09 -10.13
CA ASN A 120 5.62 12.87 -9.34
C ASN A 120 4.95 13.12 -7.97
N PRO A 121 3.82 12.48 -7.66
CA PRO A 121 3.08 12.74 -6.43
C PRO A 121 3.86 12.34 -5.17
N ILE A 122 4.73 11.32 -5.27
CA ILE A 122 5.52 10.87 -4.11
C ILE A 122 6.67 11.85 -3.84
N ASP A 123 7.34 12.36 -4.88
CA ASP A 123 8.34 13.43 -4.70
C ASP A 123 7.71 14.68 -4.09
N ARG A 124 6.53 15.10 -4.57
CA ARG A 124 5.80 16.23 -3.97
C ARG A 124 5.42 15.97 -2.52
N PHE A 125 5.03 14.74 -2.17
CA PHE A 125 4.74 14.36 -0.79
C PHE A 125 5.99 14.47 0.08
N ILE A 126 7.12 13.91 -0.37
CA ILE A 126 8.41 13.98 0.32
C ILE A 126 8.84 15.43 0.52
N ASP A 127 8.73 16.28 -0.51
CA ASP A 127 9.03 17.71 -0.43
C ASP A 127 8.21 18.42 0.66
N GLN A 128 6.91 18.10 0.76
CA GLN A 128 6.06 18.65 1.83
C GLN A 128 6.55 18.19 3.21
N ILE A 129 6.89 16.92 3.40
CA ILE A 129 7.36 16.43 4.70
C ILE A 129 8.71 17.06 5.08
N VAL A 130 9.64 17.19 4.13
CA VAL A 130 10.94 17.82 4.35
C VAL A 130 10.78 19.30 4.73
N HIS A 131 9.87 20.01 4.06
CA HIS A 131 9.57 21.41 4.38
C HIS A 131 9.00 21.57 5.81
N PHE A 132 8.17 20.63 6.27
CA PHE A 132 7.68 20.66 7.66
C PHE A 132 8.71 20.20 8.69
N SER A 133 9.63 19.32 8.28
CA SER A 133 10.63 18.70 9.14
C SER A 133 11.92 19.51 9.25
N SER A 134 11.97 20.73 8.69
CA SER A 134 13.18 21.56 8.58
C SER A 134 13.86 21.92 9.92
N ASN A 135 13.28 21.55 11.06
CA ASN A 135 13.84 21.72 12.40
C ASN A 135 14.26 20.40 13.10
N ASN A 136 14.04 19.23 12.47
CA ASN A 136 14.36 17.92 13.04
C ASN A 136 15.52 17.29 12.26
N LEU A 137 16.57 16.84 12.97
CA LEU A 137 17.77 16.19 12.43
C LEU A 137 17.54 14.78 11.85
N ARG A 138 16.30 14.43 11.47
CA ARG A 138 15.95 13.10 10.97
C ARG A 138 16.30 12.99 9.49
N VAL A 139 16.94 11.88 9.10
CA VAL A 139 17.21 11.63 7.69
C VAL A 139 15.93 11.08 7.04
N MET A 140 15.62 11.61 5.86
CA MET A 140 14.54 11.14 5.00
C MET A 140 15.16 10.68 3.69
N ARG A 141 15.09 9.39 3.37
CA ARG A 141 15.76 8.81 2.21
C ARG A 141 15.09 7.52 1.72
N PRO A 142 15.36 7.06 0.49
CA PRO A 142 15.01 5.70 0.11
C PRO A 142 15.71 4.69 1.03
N ALA A 143 15.13 3.51 1.16
CA ALA A 143 15.81 2.37 1.74
C ALA A 143 17.05 2.02 0.88
N MET A 144 18.07 1.43 1.49
CA MET A 144 19.39 1.25 0.91
C MET A 144 19.84 -0.20 1.10
N TYR A 145 20.50 -0.73 0.07
CA TYR A 145 21.17 -2.02 0.09
C TYR A 145 22.58 -1.83 -0.48
N HIS A 146 23.61 -2.03 0.35
CA HIS A 146 25.01 -1.82 -0.02
C HIS A 146 25.29 -0.49 -0.75
N GLY A 147 24.63 0.60 -0.33
CA GLY A 147 24.80 1.92 -0.92
C GLY A 147 23.99 2.19 -2.19
N VAL A 148 23.14 1.25 -2.62
CA VAL A 148 22.18 1.42 -3.71
C VAL A 148 20.80 1.68 -3.14
N ALA A 149 20.11 2.70 -3.66
CA ALA A 149 18.75 3.06 -3.25
C ALA A 149 17.70 2.11 -3.83
N ALA A 150 16.70 1.79 -3.01
CA ALA A 150 15.50 1.06 -3.37
C ALA A 150 14.61 1.84 -4.35
N GLY A 151 13.54 1.21 -4.82
CA GLY A 151 12.55 1.85 -5.67
C GLY A 151 11.86 3.01 -4.95
N ASN A 152 11.75 4.16 -5.60
CA ASN A 152 11.05 5.32 -5.03
C ASN A 152 9.53 5.17 -5.13
N VAL A 153 9.06 4.63 -6.26
CA VAL A 153 7.64 4.48 -6.56
C VAL A 153 7.41 3.26 -7.44
N LYS A 154 6.24 2.67 -7.29
CA LYS A 154 5.68 1.67 -8.21
C LYS A 154 4.35 2.21 -8.72
N ILE A 155 4.13 2.10 -10.02
CA ILE A 155 2.88 2.51 -10.64
C ILE A 155 2.14 1.24 -11.01
N VAL A 156 0.91 1.08 -10.53
CA VAL A 156 0.12 -0.14 -10.73
C VAL A 156 -1.22 0.23 -11.33
N TYR A 157 -1.58 -0.49 -12.39
CA TYR A 157 -2.90 -0.47 -13.00
C TYR A 157 -3.56 -1.82 -12.73
N TRP A 158 -4.77 -1.79 -12.19
CA TRP A 158 -5.59 -2.97 -11.96
C TRP A 158 -6.78 -2.99 -12.93
N ASN A 159 -7.17 -4.19 -13.34
CA ASN A 159 -8.35 -4.46 -14.19
C ASN A 159 -9.05 -5.79 -13.82
N ASN A 160 -8.95 -6.20 -12.55
CA ASN A 160 -9.46 -7.47 -12.07
C ASN A 160 -11.00 -7.48 -11.91
N PHE A 161 -11.57 -8.68 -11.73
CA PHE A 161 -13.00 -8.91 -11.43
C PHE A 161 -13.17 -9.58 -10.05
N GLY A 162 -14.40 -9.67 -9.56
CA GLY A 162 -14.72 -10.27 -8.25
C GLY A 162 -15.05 -9.24 -7.19
N GLU A 163 -15.22 -9.64 -5.92
CA GLU A 163 -15.55 -8.72 -4.82
C GLU A 163 -14.41 -7.74 -4.51
N PHE A 164 -13.16 -8.20 -4.67
CA PHE A 164 -11.97 -7.42 -4.39
C PHE A 164 -11.09 -7.31 -5.63
N LEU A 165 -10.64 -6.09 -5.95
CA LEU A 165 -9.55 -5.88 -6.90
C LEU A 165 -8.20 -6.32 -6.33
N LEU A 166 -8.08 -6.27 -5.00
CA LEU A 166 -6.95 -6.82 -4.23
C LEU A 166 -7.49 -7.35 -2.91
N LEU A 167 -7.27 -8.64 -2.67
CA LEU A 167 -7.78 -9.38 -1.51
C LEU A 167 -7.25 -8.82 -0.17
N PRO A 168 -7.91 -9.10 0.96
CA PRO A 168 -7.48 -8.64 2.28
C PRO A 168 -6.03 -9.01 2.63
N HIS A 169 -5.23 -8.03 3.05
CA HIS A 169 -3.84 -8.20 3.44
C HIS A 169 -3.35 -7.16 4.46
N ASP A 170 -2.20 -7.44 5.07
CA ASP A 170 -1.37 -6.46 5.77
C ASP A 170 0.02 -6.37 5.13
N ASP A 171 0.62 -5.19 5.16
CA ASP A 171 1.92 -4.93 4.55
C ASP A 171 3.09 -5.30 5.48
N LEU A 172 2.84 -5.36 6.80
CA LEU A 172 3.90 -5.60 7.79
C LEU A 172 4.55 -6.98 7.63
N ALA A 173 3.74 -8.01 7.40
CA ALA A 173 4.22 -9.38 7.23
C ALA A 173 5.27 -9.51 6.12
N GLN A 174 5.15 -8.70 5.05
CA GLN A 174 6.01 -8.76 3.86
C GLN A 174 7.46 -8.39 4.14
N LEU A 175 7.74 -7.68 5.24
CA LEU A 175 9.08 -7.25 5.63
C LEU A 175 9.91 -8.35 6.28
N SER A 176 9.27 -9.45 6.69
CA SER A 176 9.90 -10.49 7.50
C SER A 176 10.44 -11.67 6.69
N ASP A 177 10.39 -11.61 5.35
CA ASP A 177 10.91 -12.70 4.50
C ASP A 177 12.41 -12.92 4.73
N PRO A 178 12.86 -14.12 5.15
CA PRO A 178 14.27 -14.38 5.47
C PRO A 178 15.21 -14.21 4.27
N ARG A 179 14.70 -14.24 3.03
CA ARG A 179 15.49 -13.94 1.82
C ARG A 179 15.98 -12.50 1.75
N GLN A 180 15.44 -11.62 2.60
CA GLN A 180 15.80 -10.20 2.66
C GLN A 180 16.47 -9.81 3.99
N SER A 181 17.04 -10.76 4.72
CA SER A 181 17.65 -10.53 6.05
C SER A 181 18.79 -9.50 6.09
N ASP A 182 19.30 -9.13 4.92
CA ASP A 182 20.34 -8.12 4.68
C ASP A 182 19.78 -6.73 4.30
N PHE A 183 18.45 -6.60 4.18
CA PHE A 183 17.80 -5.35 3.81
C PHE A 183 17.33 -4.58 5.05
N GLU A 184 17.59 -3.27 5.10
CA GLU A 184 17.29 -2.47 6.29
C GLU A 184 15.80 -2.32 6.59
N ILE A 185 14.92 -2.62 5.62
CA ILE A 185 13.47 -2.58 5.83
C ILE A 185 13.01 -3.62 6.86
N GLN A 186 13.78 -4.70 7.10
CA GLN A 186 13.45 -5.71 8.12
C GLN A 186 13.42 -5.14 9.55
N GLN A 187 14.02 -3.97 9.77
CA GLN A 187 14.03 -3.31 11.07
C GLN A 187 12.78 -2.45 11.30
N ILE A 188 11.93 -2.29 10.28
CA ILE A 188 10.68 -1.55 10.35
C ILE A 188 9.61 -2.41 11.03
N ASN A 189 8.94 -1.83 12.02
CA ASN A 189 7.86 -2.46 12.76
C ASN A 189 6.47 -1.88 12.45
N ARG A 190 6.43 -0.80 11.65
CA ARG A 190 5.22 -0.12 11.21
C ARG A 190 5.37 0.37 9.78
N VAL A 191 4.40 0.00 8.95
CA VAL A 191 4.34 0.36 7.54
C VAL A 191 3.26 1.39 7.35
N MET A 192 3.62 2.47 6.68
CA MET A 192 2.67 3.40 6.09
C MET A 192 2.68 3.20 4.59
N ALA A 193 1.55 2.79 4.01
CA ALA A 193 1.37 2.77 2.56
C ALA A 193 0.97 4.18 2.08
N VAL A 194 1.69 4.69 1.08
CA VAL A 194 1.47 6.02 0.50
C VAL A 194 0.97 5.83 -0.92
N ASN A 195 -0.31 6.10 -1.15
CA ASN A 195 -0.99 5.78 -2.40
C ASN A 195 -1.59 7.05 -3.01
N PHE A 196 -1.07 7.48 -4.17
CA PHE A 196 -1.70 8.50 -4.99
C PHE A 196 -2.54 7.86 -6.09
N TYR A 197 -3.73 8.39 -6.32
CA TYR A 197 -4.71 7.82 -7.25
C TYR A 197 -4.82 8.68 -8.50
N ALA A 198 -4.18 8.25 -9.59
CA ALA A 198 -4.26 8.94 -10.87
C ALA A 198 -5.61 8.66 -11.58
N ASP A 199 -6.09 7.42 -11.49
CA ASP A 199 -7.39 7.00 -12.04
C ASP A 199 -8.10 6.08 -11.05
N VAL A 200 -9.41 6.26 -10.90
CA VAL A 200 -10.27 5.50 -10.00
C VAL A 200 -11.59 5.20 -10.72
N PRO A 201 -12.11 3.97 -10.65
CA PRO A 201 -13.41 3.66 -11.24
C PRO A 201 -14.53 4.46 -10.58
N GLN A 202 -15.60 4.75 -11.33
CA GLN A 202 -16.74 5.51 -10.82
C GLN A 202 -17.55 4.75 -9.74
N ASN A 203 -17.59 3.44 -9.83
CA ASN A 203 -18.22 2.55 -8.85
C ASN A 203 -17.14 1.54 -8.48
N GLY A 204 -16.62 1.54 -7.25
CA GLY A 204 -15.55 0.61 -6.84
C GLY A 204 -14.19 1.27 -6.59
N GLY A 205 -13.14 0.47 -6.45
CA GLY A 205 -11.77 0.92 -6.20
C GLY A 205 -11.50 1.52 -4.81
N GLN A 206 -12.52 1.52 -3.93
CA GLN A 206 -12.46 1.99 -2.56
C GLN A 206 -11.56 1.07 -1.72
N LEU A 207 -10.95 1.62 -0.66
CA LEU A 207 -10.25 0.80 0.32
C LEU A 207 -11.21 0.37 1.42
N LYS A 208 -11.26 -0.92 1.73
CA LYS A 208 -11.86 -1.42 2.96
C LYS A 208 -10.75 -1.73 3.95
N VAL A 209 -10.86 -1.21 5.17
CA VAL A 209 -9.88 -1.39 6.24
C VAL A 209 -10.59 -2.00 7.43
N TRP A 210 -10.02 -3.04 8.01
CA TRP A 210 -10.49 -3.66 9.24
C TRP A 210 -9.61 -3.21 10.41
N ASN A 211 -10.23 -2.96 11.55
CA ASN A 211 -9.55 -2.54 12.77
C ASN A 211 -8.88 -3.73 13.47
N ILE A 212 -7.91 -4.33 12.78
CA ILE A 212 -7.12 -5.44 13.30
C ILE A 212 -5.73 -5.38 12.67
N GLN A 213 -4.71 -5.30 13.53
CA GLN A 213 -3.32 -5.57 13.22
C GLN A 213 -3.02 -6.98 13.70
N PRO A 214 -2.97 -7.99 12.81
CA PRO A 214 -2.80 -9.38 13.20
C PRO A 214 -1.48 -9.60 13.95
N ASP A 215 -1.49 -10.52 14.90
CA ASP A 215 -0.27 -11.01 15.56
C ASP A 215 0.41 -12.13 14.75
N ASP A 216 1.67 -12.42 15.10
CA ASP A 216 2.47 -13.41 14.39
C ASP A 216 1.91 -14.82 14.54
N GLN A 217 1.21 -15.11 15.64
CA GLN A 217 0.56 -16.39 15.85
C GLN A 217 -0.59 -16.58 14.85
N SER A 218 -1.40 -15.56 14.63
CA SER A 218 -2.52 -15.57 13.68
C SER A 218 -2.00 -15.67 12.25
N ARG A 219 -0.96 -14.89 11.90
CA ARG A 219 -0.28 -15.01 10.60
C ARG A 219 0.24 -16.42 10.38
N SER A 220 0.95 -16.99 11.36
CA SER A 220 1.53 -18.32 11.25
C SER A 220 0.47 -19.41 11.12
N ALA A 221 -0.64 -19.32 11.85
CA ALA A 221 -1.73 -20.29 11.78
C ALA A 221 -2.42 -20.29 10.41
N LEU A 222 -2.43 -19.14 9.71
CA LEU A 222 -2.96 -18.99 8.37
C LEU A 222 -1.92 -19.21 7.26
N GLY A 223 -0.64 -19.44 7.60
CA GLY A 223 0.45 -19.56 6.63
C GLY A 223 0.85 -18.24 5.97
N LEU A 224 0.56 -17.10 6.60
CA LEU A 224 0.74 -15.74 6.07
C LEU A 224 1.98 -15.03 6.61
N THR A 225 2.86 -15.74 7.34
CA THR A 225 4.00 -15.16 8.09
C THR A 225 4.81 -14.15 7.29
N TYR A 226 5.11 -14.46 6.02
CA TYR A 226 5.98 -13.63 5.17
C TYR A 226 5.25 -12.91 4.04
N SER A 227 3.94 -13.13 3.87
CA SER A 227 3.15 -12.52 2.79
C SER A 227 2.12 -11.53 3.29
N GLY A 228 1.52 -11.80 4.46
CA GLY A 228 0.34 -11.07 4.95
C GLY A 228 -0.85 -11.17 4.01
N PHE A 229 -0.85 -12.11 3.04
CA PHE A 229 -1.81 -12.15 1.94
C PHE A 229 -2.15 -13.59 1.50
N PRO A 230 -3.42 -13.92 1.21
CA PRO A 230 -4.64 -13.19 1.57
C PRO A 230 -5.22 -13.68 2.91
N TYR A 231 -5.82 -12.77 3.70
CA TYR A 231 -6.67 -13.16 4.82
C TYR A 231 -8.07 -13.60 4.32
N PRO A 232 -8.62 -14.71 4.82
CA PRO A 232 -10.00 -15.10 4.51
C PRO A 232 -11.02 -14.06 5.03
N SER A 233 -11.94 -13.62 4.17
CA SER A 233 -12.91 -12.58 4.50
C SER A 233 -13.87 -12.97 5.63
N GLU A 234 -14.20 -14.25 5.76
CA GLU A 234 -15.12 -14.79 6.78
C GLU A 234 -14.55 -14.71 8.20
N LEU A 235 -13.22 -14.53 8.31
CA LEU A 235 -12.52 -14.31 9.57
C LEU A 235 -12.44 -12.82 9.94
N LEU A 236 -12.83 -11.94 9.03
CA LEU A 236 -12.79 -10.49 9.23
C LEU A 236 -14.16 -9.88 9.58
N GLU A 237 -15.23 -10.68 9.52
CA GLU A 237 -16.63 -10.25 9.70
C GLU A 237 -16.89 -9.60 11.08
N ASP A 238 -16.25 -10.13 12.12
CA ASP A 238 -16.46 -9.67 13.50
C ASP A 238 -15.57 -8.45 13.88
N HIS A 239 -14.67 -8.03 12.99
CA HIS A 239 -13.83 -6.86 13.21
C HIS A 239 -14.51 -5.60 12.68
N ALA A 240 -14.49 -4.52 13.47
CA ALA A 240 -14.91 -3.21 13.02
C ALA A 240 -14.19 -2.84 11.72
N SER A 241 -14.90 -2.29 10.74
CA SER A 241 -14.31 -1.91 9.47
C SER A 241 -14.84 -0.57 8.98
N MET A 242 -14.07 0.08 8.12
CA MET A 242 -14.45 1.32 7.44
C MET A 242 -14.11 1.23 5.96
N VAL A 243 -14.83 2.01 5.16
CA VAL A 243 -14.56 2.17 3.73
C VAL A 243 -14.07 3.58 3.47
N ILE A 244 -12.90 3.68 2.85
CA ILE A 244 -12.30 4.94 2.41
C ILE A 244 -12.73 5.17 0.96
N ASN A 245 -13.58 6.17 0.76
CA ASN A 245 -13.93 6.64 -0.58
C ASN A 245 -12.76 7.44 -1.15
N ILE A 246 -12.42 7.17 -2.41
CA ILE A 246 -11.24 7.74 -3.06
C ILE A 246 -11.69 8.36 -4.39
N GLU A 247 -11.16 9.54 -4.70
CA GLU A 247 -11.36 10.23 -5.96
C GLU A 247 -10.02 10.33 -6.70
N ALA A 248 -10.06 10.42 -8.03
CA ALA A 248 -8.86 10.68 -8.82
C ALA A 248 -8.25 12.03 -8.41
N GLY A 249 -6.94 12.05 -8.20
CA GLY A 249 -6.18 13.18 -7.66
C GLY A 249 -5.93 13.12 -6.16
N ASP A 250 -6.53 12.17 -5.43
CA ASP A 250 -6.30 12.03 -3.99
C ASP A 250 -4.98 11.33 -3.66
N LEU A 251 -4.43 11.66 -2.50
CA LEU A 251 -3.37 10.90 -1.83
C LEU A 251 -3.95 10.26 -0.57
N VAL A 252 -3.73 8.97 -0.37
CA VAL A 252 -4.09 8.25 0.86
C VAL A 252 -2.83 7.74 1.53
N LEU A 253 -2.65 8.10 2.79
CA LEU A 253 -1.70 7.49 3.70
C LEU A 253 -2.48 6.47 4.54
N LEU A 254 -2.06 5.21 4.51
CA LEU A 254 -2.75 4.11 5.18
C LEU A 254 -1.80 3.45 6.18
N ASN A 255 -2.31 3.11 7.36
CA ASN A 255 -1.63 2.22 8.28
C ASN A 255 -1.61 0.80 7.70
N GLY A 256 -0.50 0.42 7.08
CA GLY A 256 -0.32 -0.87 6.40
C GLY A 256 -0.25 -2.05 7.36
N ASN A 257 -0.17 -1.81 8.68
CA ASN A 257 -0.25 -2.88 9.67
C ASN A 257 -1.69 -3.39 9.87
N LEU A 258 -2.70 -2.60 9.49
CA LEU A 258 -4.10 -3.02 9.55
C LEU A 258 -4.44 -3.87 8.33
N VAL A 259 -5.29 -4.88 8.52
CA VAL A 259 -5.82 -5.65 7.38
C VAL A 259 -6.66 -4.72 6.50
N HIS A 260 -6.38 -4.73 5.20
CA HIS A 260 -7.09 -3.91 4.23
C HIS A 260 -7.19 -4.59 2.86
N ALA A 261 -8.18 -4.17 2.07
CA ALA A 261 -8.48 -4.69 0.75
C ALA A 261 -8.91 -3.56 -0.19
N VAL A 262 -8.90 -3.83 -1.50
CA VAL A 262 -9.48 -2.93 -2.51
C VAL A 262 -10.79 -3.53 -2.97
N LEU A 263 -11.90 -2.84 -2.70
CA LEU A 263 -13.23 -3.23 -3.17
C LEU A 263 -13.31 -3.08 -4.69
N ASN A 264 -13.98 -4.02 -5.34
CA ASN A 264 -14.43 -3.85 -6.72
C ASN A 264 -15.83 -3.24 -6.72
N GLY A 265 -16.22 -2.55 -7.80
CA GLY A 265 -17.57 -2.08 -7.96
C GLY A 265 -18.54 -3.21 -8.29
N ASN A 266 -19.82 -2.98 -7.96
CA ASN A 266 -20.91 -3.95 -8.13
C ASN A 266 -21.33 -4.17 -9.60
N THR A 267 -20.58 -3.68 -10.58
CA THR A 267 -20.92 -3.74 -11.99
C THR A 267 -20.06 -4.75 -12.74
N ILE A 268 -20.62 -5.94 -12.96
CA ILE A 268 -20.02 -7.09 -13.68
C ILE A 268 -19.66 -6.75 -15.15
N SER A 269 -20.05 -5.59 -15.67
CA SER A 269 -20.10 -5.30 -17.11
C SER A 269 -18.90 -4.56 -17.70
N ALA A 270 -17.92 -4.09 -16.93
CA ALA A 270 -16.69 -3.53 -17.48
C ALA A 270 -15.51 -3.62 -16.48
N PRO A 271 -14.27 -3.87 -16.95
CA PRO A 271 -13.09 -3.76 -16.11
C PRO A 271 -12.95 -2.35 -15.53
N GLU A 272 -12.76 -2.30 -14.23
CA GLU A 272 -12.54 -1.06 -13.52
C GLU A 272 -11.09 -0.60 -13.68
N ARG A 273 -10.93 0.67 -14.10
CA ARG A 273 -9.62 1.27 -14.32
C ARG A 273 -9.16 1.92 -13.03
N ARG A 274 -8.17 1.32 -12.37
CA ARG A 274 -7.56 1.89 -11.16
C ARG A 274 -6.05 2.01 -11.37
N LEU A 275 -5.57 3.23 -11.56
CA LEU A 275 -4.15 3.54 -11.68
C LEU A 275 -3.67 4.28 -10.43
N LEU A 276 -2.75 3.68 -9.69
CA LEU A 276 -2.11 4.31 -8.54
C LEU A 276 -0.59 4.39 -8.67
N VAL A 277 -0.03 5.40 -8.02
CA VAL A 277 1.41 5.54 -7.73
C VAL A 277 1.59 5.26 -6.25
N THR A 278 2.43 4.30 -5.90
CA THR A 278 2.57 3.81 -4.53
C THR A 278 4.02 3.68 -4.07
N CYS A 279 4.23 3.87 -2.78
CA CYS A 279 5.41 3.43 -2.05
C CYS A 279 5.03 3.09 -0.60
N PHE A 280 5.89 2.37 0.09
CA PHE A 280 5.82 2.13 1.51
C PHE A 280 6.82 3.00 2.26
N MET A 281 6.50 3.37 3.48
CA MET A 281 7.37 4.11 4.38
C MET A 281 7.37 3.53 5.79
N GLY A 282 8.46 3.74 6.51
CA GLY A 282 8.59 3.32 7.90
C GLY A 282 9.70 4.05 8.64
N LEU A 283 9.55 4.14 9.96
CA LEU A 283 10.58 4.70 10.84
C LEU A 283 11.57 3.63 11.28
N GLN A 284 12.85 3.90 11.09
CA GLN A 284 13.92 3.14 11.72
C GLN A 284 14.00 3.47 13.22
N GLN A 285 14.66 2.60 14.00
CA GLN A 285 14.82 2.79 15.45
C GLN A 285 15.53 4.09 15.83
N ASN A 286 16.41 4.60 14.96
CA ASN A 286 17.09 5.87 15.13
C ASN A 286 16.21 7.09 14.79
N GLY A 287 14.98 6.87 14.33
CA GLY A 287 14.02 7.90 13.94
C GLY A 287 14.11 8.35 12.48
N ASP A 288 14.99 7.77 11.67
CA ASP A 288 15.05 8.04 10.23
C ASP A 288 13.80 7.49 9.53
N LEU A 289 13.27 8.25 8.58
CA LEU A 289 12.15 7.83 7.75
C LEU A 289 12.70 7.31 6.42
N ILE A 290 12.44 6.03 6.14
CA ILE A 290 12.84 5.41 4.88
C ILE A 290 11.63 4.98 4.04
N TRP A 291 11.82 4.89 2.72
CA TRP A 291 10.78 4.42 1.79
C TRP A 291 11.27 3.41 0.76
N TRP A 292 10.37 2.54 0.30
CA TRP A 292 10.62 1.46 -0.66
C TRP A 292 9.33 1.05 -1.39
N THR A 293 9.38 -0.02 -2.20
CA THR A 293 8.25 -0.54 -2.99
C THR A 293 8.21 -2.06 -3.05
#